data_AF-A0A5S6Q313-F1
#
_entry.id   AF-A0A5S6Q313-F1
#
_cell.length_a   1.000
_cell.length_b   1.000
_cell.length_c   1.000
_cell.angle_alpha   90.00
_cell.angle_beta   90.00
_cell.angle_gamma   90.00
#
_symmetry.space_group_name_H-M   'P 1'
#
loop_
_entity.id
_entity.type
_entity.pdbx_description
1 polymer ?
#
loop_
_entity_poly.entity_id
_entity_poly.type
_entity_poly.pdbx_seq_one_letter_code
_entity_poly.pdbx_strand_id
1 'polypeptide(L)'
;MISGAQSHALLEDLDCSIMNWLDHGNIKNLEKLVLLGFGDMMLGLIDHAKHRASIKFLQQLPLYQAKVEAIHKAVERKDLQSLKELVNKHKLALARDRFGTTVLQKAVMNDDFNTVVWLLGKFPGVIDAQDNVGGDQLCGKEGP
;
A
#
# COMPACT_ATOMS: atom_id res chain seq x y z
N MET A 1 22.27 -11.82 9.96
CA MET A 1 21.78 -13.06 9.31
C MET A 1 20.51 -13.48 10.01
N ILE A 2 19.36 -12.99 9.53
CA ILE A 2 18.06 -13.43 10.03
C ILE A 2 17.79 -14.76 9.35
N SER A 3 17.66 -15.83 10.14
CA SER A 3 17.54 -17.21 9.64
C SER A 3 16.29 -17.36 8.77
N GLY A 4 16.44 -17.93 7.57
CA GLY A 4 15.35 -18.15 6.60
C GLY A 4 14.18 -18.99 7.12
N ALA A 5 14.34 -19.66 8.26
CA ALA A 5 13.26 -20.37 8.95
C ALA A 5 12.21 -19.43 9.60
N GLN A 6 12.61 -18.24 10.07
CA GLN A 6 11.66 -17.26 10.64
C GLN A 6 10.84 -16.56 9.56
N SER A 7 11.44 -16.29 8.40
CA SER A 7 10.75 -15.65 7.28
C SER A 7 9.64 -16.53 6.70
N HIS A 8 9.85 -17.85 6.64
CA HIS A 8 8.86 -18.80 6.14
C HIS A 8 7.63 -18.92 7.07
N ALA A 9 7.87 -19.02 8.39
CA ALA A 9 6.79 -19.13 9.37
C ALA A 9 5.89 -17.88 9.43
N LEU A 10 6.46 -16.69 9.22
CA LEU A 10 5.69 -15.44 9.18
C LEU A 10 4.82 -15.33 7.92
N LEU A 11 5.26 -15.90 6.79
CA LEU A 11 4.48 -15.92 5.56
C LEU A 11 3.30 -16.90 5.66
N GLU A 12 3.51 -18.08 6.23
CA GLU A 12 2.45 -19.07 6.46
C GLU A 12 1.35 -18.56 7.41
N ASP A 13 1.71 -17.79 8.44
CA ASP A 13 0.75 -17.16 9.36
C ASP A 13 -0.11 -16.09 8.67
N LEU A 14 0.48 -15.36 7.74
CA LEU A 14 -0.21 -14.34 6.96
C LEU A 14 -1.19 -14.95 5.95
N ASP A 15 -0.80 -16.03 5.26
CA ASP A 15 -1.70 -16.75 4.33
C ASP A 15 -2.93 -17.30 5.06
N CYS A 16 -2.73 -17.93 6.23
CA CYS A 16 -3.81 -18.39 7.09
C CYS A 16 -4.75 -17.23 7.49
N SER A 17 -4.16 -16.07 7.85
CA SER A 17 -4.92 -14.87 8.21
C SER A 17 -5.74 -14.32 7.04
N ILE A 18 -5.17 -14.28 5.82
CA ILE A 18 -5.85 -13.84 4.60
C ILE A 18 -7.03 -14.75 4.30
N MET A 19 -6.84 -16.07 4.32
CA MET A 19 -7.90 -17.05 4.09
C MET A 19 -9.03 -16.89 5.11
N ASN A 20 -8.69 -16.70 6.38
CA ASN A 20 -9.66 -16.44 7.44
C ASN A 20 -10.47 -15.15 7.17
N TRP A 21 -9.82 -14.07 6.74
CA TRP A 21 -10.53 -12.83 6.40
C TRP A 21 -11.41 -12.96 5.15
N LEU A 22 -10.99 -13.76 4.17
CA LEU A 22 -11.80 -14.05 2.98
C LEU A 22 -13.06 -14.84 3.34
N ASP A 23 -12.97 -15.82 4.23
CA ASP A 23 -14.11 -16.62 4.70
C ASP A 23 -15.10 -15.78 5.53
N HIS A 24 -14.59 -14.91 6.41
CA HIS A 24 -15.41 -14.07 7.28
C HIS A 24 -15.91 -12.77 6.61
N GLY A 25 -15.48 -12.45 5.38
CA GLY A 25 -15.88 -11.20 4.74
C GLY A 25 -15.23 -9.95 5.33
N ASN A 26 -14.03 -10.08 5.93
CA ASN A 26 -13.38 -8.96 6.62
C ASN A 26 -12.67 -8.01 5.64
N ILE A 27 -13.47 -7.21 4.93
CA ILE A 27 -12.98 -6.27 3.91
C ILE A 27 -12.06 -5.21 4.49
N LYS A 28 -12.20 -4.86 5.78
CA LYS A 28 -11.36 -3.84 6.42
C LYS A 28 -9.90 -4.29 6.48
N ASN A 29 -9.65 -5.53 6.89
CA ASN A 29 -8.30 -6.08 6.96
C ASN A 29 -7.74 -6.37 5.57
N LEU A 30 -8.58 -6.86 4.65
CA LEU A 30 -8.19 -7.05 3.26
C LEU A 30 -7.78 -5.73 2.59
N GLU A 31 -8.59 -4.67 2.73
CA GLU A 31 -8.26 -3.33 2.24
C GLU A 31 -6.96 -2.81 2.86
N LYS A 32 -6.74 -3.04 4.16
CA LYS A 32 -5.49 -2.63 4.82
C LYS A 32 -4.27 -3.30 4.19
N LEU A 33 -4.32 -4.60 3.88
CA LEU A 33 -3.21 -5.28 3.19
C LEU A 33 -2.94 -4.69 1.81
N VAL A 34 -3.98 -4.37 1.04
CA VAL A 34 -3.80 -3.72 -0.27
C VAL A 34 -3.13 -2.36 -0.12
N LEU A 35 -3.54 -1.56 0.86
CA LEU A 35 -2.93 -0.27 1.16
C LEU A 35 -1.48 -0.37 1.63
N LEU A 36 -1.09 -1.51 2.20
CA LEU A 36 0.29 -1.79 2.61
C LEU A 36 1.16 -2.27 1.44
N GLY A 37 0.59 -2.49 0.25
CA GLY A 37 1.30 -2.99 -0.94
C GLY A 37 1.23 -4.51 -1.10
N PHE A 38 0.49 -5.22 -0.25
CA PHE A 38 0.36 -6.68 -0.28
C PHE A 38 -0.82 -7.19 -1.12
N GLY A 39 -1.35 -6.35 -2.03
CA GLY A 39 -2.49 -6.71 -2.87
C GLY A 39 -2.19 -7.90 -3.80
N ASP A 40 -0.94 -8.03 -4.26
CA ASP A 40 -0.52 -9.11 -5.16
C ASP A 40 -0.68 -10.50 -4.55
N MET A 41 -0.56 -10.66 -3.22
CA MET A 41 -0.77 -11.94 -2.54
C MET A 41 -2.22 -12.42 -2.57
N MET A 42 -3.17 -11.53 -2.84
CA MET A 42 -4.59 -11.88 -2.93
C MET A 42 -5.03 -12.19 -4.37
N LEU A 43 -4.15 -12.00 -5.35
CA LEU A 43 -4.46 -12.31 -6.75
C LEU A 43 -4.62 -13.83 -6.91
N GLY A 44 -5.72 -14.25 -7.54
CA GLY A 44 -6.04 -15.67 -7.71
C GLY A 44 -6.74 -16.31 -6.50
N LEU A 45 -6.88 -15.62 -5.37
CA LEU A 45 -7.62 -16.15 -4.20
C LEU A 45 -9.16 -16.03 -4.34
N ILE A 46 -9.66 -15.57 -5.49
CA ILE A 46 -11.10 -15.41 -5.76
C ILE A 46 -11.82 -16.75 -5.63
N ASP A 47 -11.23 -17.82 -6.17
CA ASP A 47 -11.82 -19.16 -6.15
C ASP A 47 -11.90 -19.76 -4.74
N HIS A 48 -11.06 -19.28 -3.82
CA HIS A 48 -11.07 -19.69 -2.41
C HIS A 48 -12.08 -18.90 -1.56
N ALA A 49 -12.51 -17.73 -2.04
CA ALA A 49 -13.43 -16.87 -1.32
C ALA A 49 -14.87 -17.38 -1.44
N LYS A 50 -15.47 -17.79 -0.31
CA LYS A 50 -16.89 -18.19 -0.25
C LYS A 50 -17.82 -17.01 0.04
N HIS A 51 -17.31 -15.99 0.72
CA HIS A 51 -18.12 -14.86 1.16
C HIS A 51 -18.32 -13.85 0.03
N ARG A 52 -19.59 -13.46 -0.22
CA ARG A 52 -19.95 -12.58 -1.34
C ARG A 52 -19.24 -11.22 -1.31
N ALA A 53 -19.04 -10.63 -0.13
CA ALA A 53 -18.32 -9.35 -0.02
C ALA A 53 -16.84 -9.50 -0.40
N SER A 54 -16.19 -10.60 -0.01
CA SER A 54 -14.80 -10.91 -0.35
C SER A 54 -14.63 -11.10 -1.84
N ILE A 55 -15.51 -11.87 -2.48
CA ILE A 55 -15.51 -12.07 -3.94
C ILE A 55 -15.62 -10.72 -4.67
N LYS A 56 -16.58 -9.87 -4.26
CA LYS A 56 -16.74 -8.52 -4.85
C LYS A 56 -15.50 -7.67 -4.65
N PHE A 57 -14.88 -7.72 -3.47
CA PHE A 57 -13.67 -6.96 -3.19
C PHE A 57 -12.50 -7.42 -4.08
N LEU A 58 -12.26 -8.73 -4.17
CA LEU A 58 -11.21 -9.30 -5.00
C LEU A 58 -11.43 -9.05 -6.50
N GLN A 59 -12.68 -8.99 -6.98
CA GLN A 59 -12.98 -8.58 -8.35
C GLN A 59 -12.61 -7.11 -8.63
N GLN A 60 -12.67 -6.24 -7.62
CA GLN A 60 -12.32 -4.82 -7.72
C GLN A 60 -10.84 -4.57 -7.36
N LEU A 61 -10.12 -5.57 -6.86
CA LEU A 61 -8.75 -5.46 -6.40
C LEU A 61 -7.79 -4.94 -7.48
N PRO A 62 -7.79 -5.45 -8.73
CA PRO A 62 -6.90 -4.93 -9.77
C PRO A 62 -7.15 -3.46 -10.08
N LEU A 63 -8.41 -3.03 -10.08
CA LEU A 63 -8.78 -1.63 -10.27
C LEU A 63 -8.31 -0.76 -9.10
N TYR A 64 -8.41 -1.28 -7.87
CA TYR A 64 -7.92 -0.59 -6.68
C TYR A 64 -6.39 -0.44 -6.70
N GLN A 65 -5.66 -1.50 -7.06
CA GLN A 65 -4.20 -1.45 -7.24
C GLN A 65 -3.81 -0.47 -8.35
N ALA A 66 -4.48 -0.51 -9.50
CA ALA A 66 -4.25 0.44 -10.59
C ALA A 66 -4.50 1.90 -10.15
N LYS A 67 -5.49 2.13 -9.29
CA LYS A 67 -5.72 3.46 -8.70
C LYS A 67 -4.57 3.90 -7.79
N VAL A 68 -4.08 3.01 -6.93
CA VAL A 68 -2.90 3.28 -6.08
C VAL A 68 -1.68 3.57 -6.94
N GLU A 69 -1.45 2.80 -7.99
CA GLU A 69 -0.36 3.02 -8.94
C GLU A 69 -0.51 4.37 -9.66
N ALA A 70 -1.71 4.73 -10.10
CA ALA A 70 -1.97 6.02 -10.74
C ALA A 70 -1.68 7.21 -9.82
N ILE A 71 -1.97 7.09 -8.52
CA ILE A 71 -1.63 8.10 -7.50
C ILE A 71 -0.10 8.28 -7.46
N HIS A 72 0.66 7.20 -7.35
CA HIS A 72 2.12 7.26 -7.31
C HIS A 72 2.71 7.82 -8.61
N LYS A 73 2.17 7.43 -9.78
CA LYS A 73 2.56 7.99 -11.08
C LYS A 73 2.25 9.48 -11.21
N ALA A 74 1.16 9.97 -10.63
CA ALA A 74 0.84 11.39 -10.62
C ALA A 74 1.90 12.19 -9.85
N VAL A 75 2.40 11.65 -8.73
CA VAL A 75 3.51 12.22 -7.97
C VAL A 75 4.81 12.22 -8.77
N GLU A 76 5.16 11.11 -9.43
CA GLU A 76 6.35 11.02 -10.30
C GLU A 76 6.31 12.06 -11.44
N ARG A 77 5.11 12.37 -11.94
CA ARG A 77 4.88 13.38 -12.99
C ARG A 77 4.77 14.82 -12.45
N LYS A 78 4.81 15.01 -11.13
CA LYS A 78 4.54 16.29 -10.44
C LYS A 78 3.18 16.89 -10.82
N ASP A 79 2.20 16.04 -11.12
CA ASP A 79 0.85 16.43 -11.49
C ASP A 79 -0.06 16.47 -10.26
N LEU A 80 0.03 17.59 -9.54
CA LEU A 80 -0.77 17.84 -8.34
C LEU A 80 -2.28 17.89 -8.64
N GLN A 81 -2.68 18.26 -9.86
CA GLN A 81 -4.09 18.36 -10.21
C GLN A 81 -4.71 16.95 -10.31
N SER A 82 -4.08 16.06 -11.07
CA SER A 82 -4.49 14.65 -11.13
C SER A 82 -4.43 13.99 -9.75
N LEU A 83 -3.40 14.28 -8.95
CA LEU A 83 -3.28 13.74 -7.60
C LEU A 83 -4.47 14.14 -6.71
N LYS A 84 -4.91 15.40 -6.77
CA LYS A 84 -6.06 15.92 -6.01
C LYS A 84 -7.36 15.18 -6.33
N GLU A 85 -7.55 14.81 -7.60
CA GLU A 85 -8.72 14.06 -8.06
C GLU A 85 -8.68 12.58 -7.64
N LEU A 86 -7.49 11.96 -7.71
CA LEU A 86 -7.31 10.55 -7.37
C LEU A 86 -7.37 10.29 -5.86
N VAL A 87 -6.77 11.17 -5.05
CA VAL A 87 -6.70 11.06 -3.59
C VAL A 87 -7.97 11.68 -2.95
N ASN A 88 -9.05 10.91 -3.05
CA ASN A 88 -10.36 11.27 -2.52
C ASN A 88 -10.60 10.85 -1.06
N LYS A 89 -9.77 9.97 -0.50
CA LYS A 89 -9.88 9.42 0.86
C LYS A 89 -8.53 9.46 1.56
N HIS A 90 -8.54 9.69 2.87
CA HIS A 90 -7.33 9.67 3.72
C HIS A 90 -6.52 8.37 3.57
N LYS A 91 -7.21 7.22 3.47
CA LYS A 91 -6.58 5.91 3.29
C LYS A 91 -5.69 5.83 2.05
N LEU A 92 -6.07 6.50 0.96
CA LEU A 92 -5.30 6.50 -0.29
C LEU A 92 -4.03 7.35 -0.20
N ALA A 93 -4.02 8.38 0.65
CA ALA A 93 -2.82 9.17 0.93
C ALA A 93 -1.75 8.35 1.70
N LEU A 94 -2.20 7.33 2.45
CA LEU A 94 -1.34 6.39 3.17
C LEU A 94 -0.97 5.14 2.35
N ALA A 95 -1.50 5.02 1.13
CA ALA A 95 -1.27 3.85 0.31
C ALA A 95 0.21 3.72 -0.04
N ARG A 96 0.70 2.49 -0.06
CA ARG A 96 2.06 2.14 -0.46
C ARG A 96 2.06 1.58 -1.87
N ASP A 97 3.10 1.90 -2.62
CA ASP A 97 3.38 1.22 -3.87
C ASP A 97 3.88 -0.21 -3.63
N ARG A 98 4.10 -0.93 -4.73
CA ARG A 98 4.68 -2.29 -4.74
C ARG A 98 6.07 -2.41 -4.09
N PHE A 99 6.74 -1.29 -3.83
CA PHE A 99 8.03 -1.23 -3.13
C PHE A 99 7.87 -0.84 -1.66
N GLY A 100 6.64 -0.69 -1.16
CA GLY A 100 6.36 -0.25 0.20
C GLY A 100 6.52 1.26 0.42
N THR A 101 6.75 2.04 -0.65
CA THR A 101 6.95 3.49 -0.57
C THR A 101 5.60 4.18 -0.47
N THR A 102 5.42 5.08 0.50
CA THR A 102 4.19 5.88 0.63
C THR A 102 4.15 7.01 -0.40
N VAL A 103 2.94 7.49 -0.71
CA VAL A 103 2.73 8.65 -1.59
C VAL A 103 3.54 9.88 -1.14
N LEU A 104 3.61 10.11 0.18
CA LEU A 104 4.39 11.21 0.75
C LEU A 104 5.90 11.02 0.54
N GLN A 105 6.43 9.83 0.84
CA GLN A 105 7.85 9.51 0.61
C GLN A 105 8.21 9.68 -0.86
N LYS A 106 7.34 9.22 -1.77
CA LYS A 106 7.50 9.39 -3.21
C LYS A 106 7.60 10.87 -3.61
N ALA A 107 6.78 11.73 -3.01
CA ALA A 107 6.80 13.17 -3.29
C ALA A 107 8.09 13.83 -2.79
N VAL A 108 8.57 13.42 -1.61
CA VAL A 108 9.85 13.88 -1.05
C VAL A 108 11.02 13.44 -1.93
N MET A 109 11.05 12.18 -2.36
CA MET A 109 12.10 11.65 -3.25
C MET A 109 12.15 12.35 -4.62
N ASN A 110 11.04 12.92 -5.08
CA ASN A 110 10.94 13.63 -6.35
C ASN A 110 11.13 15.16 -6.21
N ASP A 111 11.47 15.66 -5.02
CA ASP A 111 11.55 17.10 -4.70
C ASP A 111 10.27 17.86 -5.08
N ASP A 112 9.10 17.24 -4.91
CA ASP A 112 7.80 17.86 -5.17
C ASP A 112 7.19 18.45 -3.90
N PHE A 113 7.75 19.59 -3.48
CA PHE A 113 7.30 20.32 -2.29
C PHE A 113 5.82 20.72 -2.35
N ASN A 114 5.27 21.00 -3.54
CA ASN A 114 3.87 21.36 -3.69
C ASN A 114 2.96 20.21 -3.28
N THR A 115 3.28 19.00 -3.73
CA THR A 115 2.57 17.79 -3.33
C THR A 115 2.73 17.48 -1.85
N VAL A 116 3.94 17.62 -1.30
CA VAL A 116 4.21 17.40 0.14
C VAL A 116 3.38 18.33 1.01
N VAL A 117 3.43 19.65 0.74
CA VAL A 117 2.66 20.65 1.49
C VAL A 117 1.16 20.38 1.39
N TRP A 118 0.68 20.02 0.19
CA TRP A 118 -0.73 19.69 -0.01
C TRP A 118 -1.15 18.44 0.77
N LEU A 119 -0.35 17.37 0.76
CA LEU A 119 -0.63 16.14 1.50
C LEU A 119 -0.68 16.39 3.01
N LEU A 120 0.31 17.09 3.56
CA LEU A 120 0.37 17.41 4.98
C LEU A 120 -0.77 18.34 5.43
N GLY A 121 -1.12 19.32 4.58
CA GLY A 121 -2.22 20.24 4.88
C GLY A 121 -3.60 19.56 4.82
N LYS A 122 -3.81 18.61 3.89
CA LYS A 122 -5.10 17.93 3.72
C LYS A 122 -5.24 16.71 4.64
N PHE A 123 -4.15 16.03 4.95
CA PHE A 123 -4.13 14.78 5.71
C PHE A 123 -3.00 14.80 6.73
N PRO A 124 -3.17 15.46 7.89
CA PRO A 124 -2.11 15.57 8.89
C PRO A 124 -1.67 14.22 9.50
N GLY A 125 -2.43 13.14 9.30
CA GLY A 125 -2.06 11.78 9.74
C GLY A 125 -1.09 11.05 8.81
N VAL A 126 -0.67 11.64 7.68
CA VAL A 126 0.27 11.00 6.72
C VAL A 126 1.71 10.95 7.21
N ILE A 127 2.09 11.86 8.12
CA ILE A 127 3.40 11.88 8.76
C ILE A 127 3.63 10.66 9.67
N ASP A 128 2.62 10.24 10.45
CA ASP A 128 2.73 9.10 11.37
C ASP A 128 2.97 7.76 10.61
N ALA A 129 2.50 7.67 9.36
CA ALA A 129 2.78 6.52 8.51
C ALA A 129 4.21 6.50 7.93
N GLN A 130 4.90 7.65 7.92
CA GLN A 130 6.29 7.76 7.49
C GLN A 130 7.26 7.26 8.59
N ASP A 131 6.95 7.51 9.86
CA ASP A 131 7.83 7.13 10.98
C ASP A 131 7.91 5.61 11.20
N ASN A 132 6.90 4.85 10.79
CA ASN A 132 6.94 3.38 10.85
C ASN A 132 7.83 2.71 9.78
N VAL A 133 8.48 3.47 8.90
CA VAL A 133 9.42 2.95 7.87
C VAL A 133 10.86 3.45 8.12
N GLY A 134 11.11 4.15 9.22
CA GLY A 134 12.43 4.71 9.55
C GLY A 134 13.47 3.73 10.12
N GLY A 135 13.15 2.44 10.27
CA GLY A 135 14.00 1.48 10.99
C GLY A 135 14.89 0.57 10.14
N ASP A 136 14.54 0.25 8.88
CA ASP A 136 15.17 -0.89 8.17
C ASP A 136 15.39 -0.65 6.68
N GLN A 137 15.63 0.60 6.27
CA GLN A 137 16.03 0.89 4.89
C GLN A 137 17.16 1.90 4.84
N LEU A 138 18.23 1.60 5.58
CA LEU A 138 19.53 2.23 5.42
C LEU A 138 20.56 1.21 4.90
N CYS A 139 21.34 1.69 3.95
CA CYS A 139 22.60 1.16 3.44
C CYS A 139 22.55 0.08 2.34
N GLY A 140 22.42 0.54 1.10
CA GLY A 140 22.75 -0.19 -0.12
C GLY A 140 23.13 0.74 -1.27
N LYS A 141 23.92 1.78 -0.96
CA LYS A 141 24.54 2.68 -1.95
C LYS A 141 25.98 2.93 -1.50
N GLU A 142 26.82 1.90 -1.63
CA GLU A 142 28.26 2.09 -1.69
C GLU A 142 28.69 1.90 -3.15
N GLY A 143 29.11 2.99 -3.74
CA GLY A 143 29.98 3.03 -4.89
C GLY A 143 30.76 4.34 -4.83
N PRO A 144 31.88 4.48 -5.56
CA PRO A 144 32.62 3.46 -6.30
C PRO A 144 33.68 2.71 -5.48
#